data_AF-A0A1C6W4J8-F1
#
_entry.id   AF-A0A1C6W4J8-F1
#
_cell.length_a   1.000
_cell.length_b   1.000
_cell.length_c   1.000
_cell.angle_alpha   90.00
_cell.angle_beta   90.00
_cell.angle_gamma   90.00
#
_symmetry.space_group_name_H-M   'P 1'
#
loop_
_entity.id
_entity.type
_entity.pdbx_description
1 polymer ?
#
loop_
_entity_poly.entity_id
_entity_poly.type
_entity_poly.pdbx_seq_one_letter_code
_entity_poly.pdbx_strand_id
1 'polypeptide(L)'
;MGVDYGYDLYLPTHAVGQTLRAVASIAREGIGSVDVVVPGGERITLPFRGEPADDADHWSLDTCLFFPVGDEAIRAWAEVERREGRQEHPDAQGRIWVGSVYLSFWRSCGLRPGYSRLDFTAASSSMSRLFERSASIRGAFIGLAESVGAACLVLDREGDGDEICWPPGGDDLAALAGHRPAGVGR
;
A
#
# COMPACT_ATOMS: atom_id res chain seq x y z
N MET A 1 -21.00 0.17 10.03
CA MET A 1 -19.89 1.05 9.62
C MET A 1 -18.83 0.17 8.99
N GLY A 2 -18.20 0.65 7.92
CA GLY A 2 -17.08 -0.09 7.30
C GLY A 2 -15.82 0.02 8.14
N VAL A 3 -14.87 -0.88 7.89
CA VAL A 3 -13.48 -0.79 8.37
C VAL A 3 -12.57 -0.53 7.17
N ASP A 4 -11.61 0.38 7.30
CA ASP A 4 -10.69 0.79 6.23
C ASP A 4 -9.25 0.48 6.64
N TYR A 5 -8.91 -0.80 6.65
CA TYR A 5 -7.58 -1.26 7.01
C TYR A 5 -6.63 -1.18 5.81
N GLY A 6 -5.37 -0.95 6.10
CA GLY A 6 -4.36 -0.72 5.08
C GLY A 6 -2.96 -1.04 5.53
N TYR A 7 -2.00 -0.80 4.64
CA TYR A 7 -0.59 -0.84 4.98
C TYR A 7 0.00 0.55 4.81
N ASP A 8 0.67 1.04 5.84
CA ASP A 8 1.44 2.28 5.83
C ASP A 8 2.91 1.94 5.63
N LEU A 9 3.50 2.47 4.57
CA LEU A 9 4.92 2.36 4.25
C LEU A 9 5.61 3.70 4.51
N TYR A 10 6.54 3.72 5.46
CA TYR A 10 7.34 4.89 5.79
C TYR A 10 8.71 4.76 5.14
N LEU A 11 9.16 5.77 4.40
CA LEU A 11 10.43 5.70 3.65
C LEU A 11 11.07 7.09 3.48
N PRO A 12 12.38 7.16 3.17
CA PRO A 12 13.01 8.43 2.82
C PRO A 12 12.27 9.10 1.64
N THR A 13 12.05 10.40 1.70
CA THR A 13 11.31 11.13 0.65
C THR A 13 11.93 10.96 -0.74
N HIS A 14 13.25 10.83 -0.83
CA HIS A 14 13.95 10.61 -2.10
C HIS A 14 13.73 9.21 -2.71
N ALA A 15 13.27 8.23 -1.92
CA ALA A 15 13.01 6.86 -2.37
C ALA A 15 11.57 6.66 -2.93
N VAL A 16 10.74 7.70 -2.90
CA VAL A 16 9.33 7.64 -3.36
C VAL A 16 9.25 7.21 -4.83
N GLY A 17 10.06 7.81 -5.71
CA GLY A 17 10.07 7.45 -7.13
C GLY A 17 10.42 6.00 -7.41
N GLN A 18 11.42 5.44 -6.70
CA GLN A 18 11.75 4.02 -6.79
C GLN A 18 10.59 3.15 -6.26
N THR A 19 9.97 3.57 -5.16
CA THR A 19 8.89 2.82 -4.53
C THR A 19 7.64 2.76 -5.41
N LEU A 20 7.25 3.84 -6.07
CA LEU A 20 6.11 3.84 -7.00
C LEU A 20 6.35 2.91 -8.20
N ARG A 21 7.60 2.81 -8.69
CA ARG A 21 7.95 1.83 -9.73
C ARG A 21 7.85 0.39 -9.23
N ALA A 22 8.28 0.13 -7.99
CA ALA A 22 8.14 -1.19 -7.39
C ALA A 22 6.66 -1.57 -7.22
N VAL A 23 5.80 -0.63 -6.78
CA VAL A 23 4.35 -0.82 -6.72
C VAL A 23 3.77 -1.05 -8.12
N ALA A 24 4.16 -0.26 -9.12
CA ALA A 24 3.71 -0.42 -10.49
C ALA A 24 4.06 -1.81 -11.07
N SER A 25 5.20 -2.40 -10.68
CA SER A 25 5.61 -3.74 -11.13
C SER A 25 4.71 -4.89 -10.64
N ILE A 26 3.95 -4.65 -9.57
CA ILE A 26 2.95 -5.60 -9.03
C ILE A 26 1.52 -5.14 -9.28
N ALA A 27 1.32 -4.04 -10.00
CA ALA A 27 -0.01 -3.51 -10.27
C ALA A 27 -0.66 -4.17 -11.50
N ARG A 28 -1.99 -4.10 -11.55
CA ARG A 28 -2.77 -4.48 -12.71
C ARG A 28 -2.66 -3.40 -13.79
N GLU A 29 -2.27 -3.81 -15.00
CA GLU A 29 -2.27 -2.93 -16.16
C GLU A 29 -3.69 -2.70 -16.73
N GLY A 30 -3.84 -1.68 -17.58
CA GLY A 30 -5.08 -1.40 -18.30
C GLY A 30 -6.20 -0.82 -17.44
N ILE A 31 -5.93 -0.49 -16.17
CA ILE A 31 -6.89 0.23 -15.33
C ILE A 31 -6.81 1.74 -15.57
N GLY A 32 -5.63 2.31 -15.83
CA GLY A 32 -5.44 3.73 -16.07
C GLY A 32 -4.00 4.05 -16.45
N SER A 33 -3.72 5.34 -16.64
CA SER A 33 -2.38 5.87 -16.86
C SER A 33 -2.34 7.30 -16.29
N VAL A 34 -1.47 7.54 -15.32
CA VAL A 34 -1.37 8.84 -14.63
C VAL A 34 0.10 9.26 -14.50
N ASP A 35 0.36 10.53 -14.76
CA ASP A 35 1.68 11.12 -14.57
C ASP A 35 1.81 11.72 -13.17
N VAL A 36 2.89 11.37 -12.48
CA VAL A 36 3.23 11.89 -11.15
C VAL A 36 4.62 12.49 -11.19
N VAL A 37 4.76 13.73 -10.75
CA VAL A 37 6.06 14.33 -10.44
C VAL A 37 6.38 14.05 -8.97
N VAL A 38 7.36 13.19 -8.73
CA VAL A 38 7.77 12.78 -7.39
C VAL A 38 8.70 13.81 -6.74
N PRO A 39 8.86 13.78 -5.41
CA PRO A 39 9.83 14.64 -4.74
C PRO A 39 11.22 14.54 -5.39
N GLY A 40 11.78 15.69 -5.77
CA GLY A 40 13.01 15.77 -6.57
C GLY A 40 12.78 16.10 -8.05
N GLY A 41 11.51 16.21 -8.49
CA GLY A 41 11.12 16.73 -9.81
C GLY A 41 11.11 15.70 -10.94
N GLU A 42 11.37 14.43 -10.64
CA GLU A 42 11.27 13.35 -11.63
C GLU A 42 9.80 13.08 -11.98
N ARG A 43 9.47 12.99 -13.27
CA ARG A 43 8.15 12.58 -13.75
C ARG A 43 8.11 11.08 -14.06
N ILE A 44 7.11 10.38 -13.51
CA ILE A 44 6.88 8.95 -13.69
C ILE A 44 5.45 8.73 -14.15
N THR A 45 5.25 7.90 -15.17
CA THR A 45 3.91 7.43 -15.59
C THR A 45 3.59 6.10 -14.90
N LEU A 46 2.44 6.02 -14.25
CA LEU A 46 2.00 4.87 -13.46
C LEU A 46 0.74 4.25 -14.05
N PRO A 47 0.56 2.91 -13.99
CA PRO A 47 -0.63 2.22 -14.51
C PRO A 47 -1.84 2.35 -13.57
N PHE A 48 -2.03 3.51 -12.94
CA PHE A 48 -3.04 3.76 -11.91
C PHE A 48 -4.13 4.69 -12.45
N ARG A 49 -5.24 4.80 -11.73
CA ARG A 49 -6.28 5.81 -11.98
C ARG A 49 -6.13 6.97 -11.01
N GLY A 50 -6.49 8.16 -11.45
CA GLY A 50 -6.49 9.36 -10.62
C GLY A 50 -6.08 10.58 -11.41
N GLU A 51 -5.97 11.71 -10.70
CA GLU A 51 -5.52 12.96 -11.27
C GLU A 51 -3.98 13.00 -11.30
N PRO A 52 -3.37 13.61 -12.34
CA PRO A 52 -1.95 13.89 -12.33
C PRO A 52 -1.55 14.71 -11.10
N ALA A 53 -0.41 14.38 -10.50
CA ALA A 53 0.11 15.08 -9.33
C ALA A 53 1.45 15.73 -9.66
N ASP A 54 1.61 17.01 -9.34
CA ASP A 54 2.84 17.77 -9.61
C ASP A 54 3.51 18.21 -8.30
N ASP A 55 4.55 17.49 -7.85
CA ASP A 55 5.37 17.74 -6.66
C ASP A 55 4.57 18.24 -5.43
N ALA A 56 3.39 17.66 -5.22
CA ALA A 56 2.49 18.05 -4.13
C ALA A 56 2.93 17.47 -2.78
N ASP A 57 2.45 18.06 -1.68
CA ASP A 57 2.65 17.49 -0.34
C ASP A 57 1.75 16.28 -0.06
N HIS A 58 0.65 16.18 -0.82
CA HIS A 58 -0.32 15.10 -0.72
C HIS A 58 -0.97 14.84 -2.08
N TRP A 59 -1.18 13.56 -2.39
CA TRP A 59 -2.01 13.11 -3.50
C TRP A 59 -2.57 11.72 -3.20
N SER A 60 -3.58 11.30 -3.95
CA SER A 60 -4.21 9.98 -3.84
C SER A 60 -4.52 9.43 -5.23
N LEU A 61 -4.27 8.14 -5.42
CA LEU A 61 -4.46 7.39 -6.66
C LEU A 61 -5.16 6.06 -6.36
N ASP A 62 -5.85 5.51 -7.35
CA ASP A 62 -6.48 4.20 -7.26
C ASP A 62 -5.68 3.18 -8.06
N THR A 63 -5.35 2.05 -7.43
CA THR A 63 -4.66 0.93 -8.10
C THR A 63 -5.28 -0.42 -7.77
N CYS A 64 -4.91 -1.45 -8.51
CA CYS A 64 -5.20 -2.85 -8.17
C CYS A 64 -3.87 -3.59 -8.14
N LEU A 65 -3.61 -4.38 -7.09
CA LEU A 65 -2.31 -5.03 -6.89
C LEU A 65 -2.44 -6.55 -6.98
N PHE A 66 -1.44 -7.21 -7.56
CA PHE A 66 -1.33 -8.66 -7.62
C PHE A 66 -0.71 -9.22 -6.34
N PHE A 67 -1.36 -10.24 -5.78
CA PHE A 67 -0.91 -10.96 -4.61
C PHE A 67 -0.90 -12.47 -4.88
N PRO A 68 0.10 -13.21 -4.37
CA PRO A 68 0.14 -14.65 -4.51
C PRO A 68 -1.01 -15.31 -3.73
N VAL A 69 -1.64 -16.33 -4.30
CA VAL A 69 -2.66 -17.13 -3.61
C VAL A 69 -1.99 -18.16 -2.70
N GLY A 70 -1.29 -17.67 -1.67
CA GLY A 70 -0.44 -18.48 -0.79
C GLY A 70 -1.10 -18.95 0.51
N ASP A 71 -2.26 -18.41 0.87
CA ASP A 71 -2.96 -18.74 2.11
C ASP A 71 -4.48 -18.86 1.94
N GLU A 72 -5.14 -19.33 2.99
CA GLU A 72 -6.58 -19.61 2.97
C GLU A 72 -7.44 -18.34 2.90
N ALA A 73 -7.01 -17.22 3.50
CA ALA A 73 -7.79 -15.99 3.50
C ALA A 73 -7.94 -15.44 2.08
N ILE A 74 -6.82 -15.37 1.33
CA ILE A 74 -6.85 -14.93 -0.07
C ILE A 74 -7.53 -15.95 -0.99
N ARG A 75 -7.38 -17.26 -0.72
CA ARG A 75 -8.07 -18.32 -1.49
C ARG A 75 -9.59 -18.23 -1.34
N ALA A 76 -10.08 -18.10 -0.12
CA ALA A 76 -11.51 -18.00 0.20
C ALA A 76 -12.11 -16.71 -0.37
N TRP A 77 -11.43 -15.58 -0.22
CA TRP A 77 -11.85 -14.32 -0.82
C TRP A 77 -11.96 -14.43 -2.34
N ALA A 78 -10.93 -15.00 -2.99
CA ALA A 78 -10.92 -15.17 -4.44
C ALA A 78 -12.04 -16.09 -4.95
N GLU A 79 -12.42 -17.11 -4.17
CA GLU A 79 -13.54 -17.97 -4.52
C GLU A 79 -14.87 -17.23 -4.51
N VAL A 80 -15.11 -16.39 -3.51
CA VAL A 80 -16.31 -15.54 -3.45
C VAL A 80 -16.35 -14.59 -4.64
N GLU A 81 -15.26 -13.86 -4.89
CA GLU A 81 -15.20 -12.89 -5.99
C GLU A 81 -15.32 -13.56 -7.38
N ARG A 82 -14.79 -14.78 -7.55
CA ARG A 82 -14.98 -15.57 -8.78
C ARG A 82 -16.43 -15.98 -8.97
N ARG A 83 -17.12 -16.45 -7.92
CA ARG A 83 -18.55 -16.81 -7.99
C ARG A 83 -19.42 -15.62 -8.38
N GLU A 84 -19.00 -14.41 -7.99
CA GLU A 84 -19.68 -13.16 -8.32
C GLU A 84 -19.20 -12.53 -9.65
N GLY A 85 -18.34 -13.22 -10.40
CA GLY A 85 -17.86 -12.79 -11.72
C GLY A 85 -16.92 -11.58 -11.69
N ARG A 86 -16.38 -11.23 -10.52
CA ARG A 86 -15.48 -10.08 -10.32
C ARG A 86 -14.00 -10.45 -10.36
N GLN A 87 -13.67 -11.74 -10.32
CA GLN A 87 -12.31 -12.24 -10.31
C GLN A 87 -12.10 -13.33 -11.36
N GLU A 88 -10.92 -13.35 -11.96
CA GLU A 88 -10.49 -14.40 -12.89
C GLU A 88 -9.75 -15.53 -12.15
N HIS A 89 -9.36 -16.57 -12.88
CA HIS A 89 -8.41 -17.56 -12.34
C HIS A 89 -7.05 -16.91 -12.05
N PRO A 90 -6.25 -17.46 -11.12
CA PRO A 90 -4.89 -16.97 -10.90
C PRO A 90 -4.08 -16.93 -12.19
N ASP A 91 -3.17 -15.96 -12.29
CA ASP A 91 -2.25 -15.82 -13.41
C ASP A 91 -1.23 -16.98 -13.48
N ALA A 92 -0.36 -16.97 -14.49
CA ALA A 92 0.67 -18.01 -14.65
C ALA A 92 1.66 -18.10 -13.47
N GLN A 93 1.72 -17.06 -12.64
CA GLN A 93 2.54 -16.95 -11.44
C GLN A 93 1.76 -17.33 -10.16
N GLY A 94 0.51 -17.78 -10.30
CA GLY A 94 -0.35 -18.14 -9.17
C GLY A 94 -0.83 -16.95 -8.36
N ARG A 95 -0.91 -15.77 -8.97
CA ARG A 95 -1.34 -14.52 -8.33
C ARG A 95 -2.73 -14.11 -8.79
N ILE A 96 -3.42 -13.35 -7.95
CA ILE A 96 -4.66 -12.68 -8.30
C ILE A 96 -4.51 -11.19 -8.04
N TRP A 97 -5.18 -10.36 -8.82
CA TRP A 97 -5.34 -8.97 -8.44
C TRP A 97 -6.39 -8.85 -7.35
N VAL A 98 -6.16 -7.98 -6.37
CA VAL A 98 -7.14 -7.54 -5.39
C VAL A 98 -7.49 -6.09 -5.75
N GLY A 99 -8.80 -5.78 -5.71
CA GLY A 99 -9.43 -4.57 -6.26
C GLY A 99 -8.98 -3.24 -5.64
N SER A 100 -9.76 -2.17 -5.86
CA SER A 100 -9.33 -0.78 -5.61
C SER A 100 -8.60 -0.60 -4.28
N VAL A 101 -7.30 -0.35 -4.36
CA VAL A 101 -6.43 0.06 -3.27
C VAL A 101 -6.19 1.54 -3.45
N TYR A 102 -6.57 2.33 -2.46
CA TYR A 102 -6.29 3.76 -2.42
C TYR A 102 -4.82 3.93 -2.00
N LEU A 103 -4.00 4.41 -2.94
CA LEU A 103 -2.60 4.75 -2.71
C LEU A 103 -2.49 6.24 -2.44
N SER A 104 -2.27 6.60 -1.18
CA SER A 104 -2.13 8.00 -0.76
C SER A 104 -0.68 8.31 -0.40
N PHE A 105 -0.18 9.46 -0.84
CA PHE A 105 1.14 9.96 -0.48
C PHE A 105 1.04 11.12 0.51
N TRP A 106 1.97 11.15 1.46
CA TRP A 106 2.20 12.28 2.35
C TRP A 106 3.69 12.59 2.40
N ARG A 107 4.08 13.80 1.95
CA ARG A 107 5.49 14.22 1.96
C ARG A 107 6.07 14.21 3.36
N SER A 108 5.31 14.68 4.34
CA SER A 108 5.64 14.62 5.77
C SER A 108 4.78 13.58 6.46
N CYS A 109 5.41 12.66 7.18
CA CYS A 109 4.73 11.55 7.85
C CYS A 109 4.83 11.58 9.38
N GLY A 110 5.43 12.64 9.95
CA GLY A 110 5.63 12.75 11.40
C GLY A 110 6.72 11.84 11.97
N LEU A 111 7.16 10.78 11.28
CA LEU A 111 8.18 9.86 11.79
C LEU A 111 9.50 10.58 12.11
N ARG A 112 10.08 11.25 11.11
CA ARG A 112 11.25 12.14 11.25
C ARG A 112 11.37 13.05 10.01
N PRO A 113 12.12 14.16 10.07
CA PRO A 113 12.36 15.00 8.90
C PRO A 113 12.95 14.22 7.73
N GLY A 114 12.49 14.52 6.51
CA GLY A 114 12.97 13.87 5.28
C GLY A 114 12.37 12.49 5.01
N TYR A 115 11.33 12.09 5.76
CA TYR A 115 10.57 10.87 5.54
C TYR A 115 9.15 11.16 5.10
N SER A 116 8.66 10.30 4.21
CA SER A 116 7.32 10.34 3.65
C SER A 116 6.58 9.04 3.93
N ARG A 117 5.25 9.08 3.76
CA ARG A 117 4.37 7.92 3.93
C ARG A 117 3.63 7.63 2.63
N LEU A 118 3.59 6.36 2.26
CA LEU A 118 2.65 5.81 1.29
C LEU A 118 1.66 4.93 2.05
N ASP A 119 0.39 5.29 2.00
CA ASP A 119 -0.73 4.57 2.59
C ASP A 119 -1.42 3.75 1.49
N PHE A 120 -1.67 2.47 1.76
CA PHE A 120 -2.37 1.53 0.90
C PHE A 120 -3.67 1.08 1.57
N THR A 121 -4.73 1.87 1.44
CA THR A 121 -6.02 1.60 2.08
C THR A 121 -6.92 0.73 1.19
N ALA A 122 -7.52 -0.31 1.78
CA ALA A 122 -8.49 -1.16 1.11
C ALA A 122 -9.84 -0.45 0.89
N ALA A 123 -10.40 -0.49 -0.33
CA ALA A 123 -11.66 0.22 -0.64
C ALA A 123 -12.95 -0.41 -0.09
N SER A 124 -12.86 -1.55 0.60
CA SER A 124 -14.05 -2.20 1.17
C SER A 124 -13.72 -2.98 2.42
N SER A 125 -14.70 -3.15 3.31
CA SER A 125 -14.51 -3.90 4.55
C SER A 125 -14.16 -5.38 4.34
N SER A 126 -14.56 -5.96 3.19
CA SER A 126 -14.13 -7.32 2.81
C SER A 126 -12.63 -7.34 2.53
N MET A 127 -12.14 -6.35 1.77
CA MET A 127 -10.72 -6.20 1.47
C MET A 127 -9.89 -5.80 2.70
N SER A 128 -10.40 -4.93 3.57
CA SER A 128 -9.73 -4.57 4.84
C SER A 128 -9.46 -5.79 5.70
N ARG A 129 -10.47 -6.66 5.86
CA ARG A 129 -10.31 -7.95 6.57
C ARG A 129 -9.36 -8.91 5.86
N LEU A 130 -9.33 -8.87 4.53
CA LEU A 130 -8.38 -9.65 3.74
C LEU A 130 -6.94 -9.17 3.97
N PHE A 131 -6.70 -7.85 3.94
CA PHE A 131 -5.40 -7.22 4.20
C PHE A 131 -4.86 -7.57 5.59
N GLU A 132 -5.74 -7.58 6.59
CA GLU A 132 -5.40 -7.98 7.95
C GLU A 132 -5.03 -9.47 8.07
N ARG A 133 -5.81 -10.36 7.43
CA ARG A 133 -5.75 -11.82 7.69
C ARG A 133 -4.81 -12.59 6.75
N SER A 134 -4.54 -12.08 5.56
CA SER A 134 -3.74 -12.80 4.56
C SER A 134 -2.24 -12.62 4.81
N ALA A 135 -1.59 -13.71 5.19
CA ALA A 135 -0.13 -13.76 5.31
C ALA A 135 0.57 -13.53 3.95
N SER A 136 -0.08 -13.88 2.83
CA SER A 136 0.43 -13.66 1.48
C SER A 136 0.44 -12.17 1.11
N ILE A 137 -0.63 -11.45 1.45
CA ILE A 137 -0.68 -9.99 1.26
C ILE A 137 0.34 -9.31 2.15
N ARG A 138 0.37 -9.66 3.44
CA ARG A 138 1.38 -9.15 4.37
C ARG A 138 2.80 -9.39 3.85
N GLY A 139 3.09 -10.60 3.39
CA GLY A 139 4.38 -10.98 2.82
C GLY A 139 4.75 -10.16 1.57
N ALA A 140 3.77 -9.83 0.72
CA ALA A 140 3.99 -8.98 -0.45
C ALA A 140 4.37 -7.55 -0.04
N PHE A 141 3.70 -6.96 0.96
CA PHE A 141 4.05 -5.63 1.47
C PHE A 141 5.40 -5.63 2.21
N ILE A 142 5.72 -6.69 2.95
CA ILE A 142 7.05 -6.85 3.56
C ILE A 142 8.13 -6.91 2.47
N GLY A 143 7.94 -7.74 1.45
CA GLY A 143 8.88 -7.83 0.33
C GLY A 143 9.03 -6.51 -0.43
N LEU A 144 7.93 -5.76 -0.59
CA LEU A 144 7.97 -4.40 -1.13
C LEU A 144 8.83 -3.49 -0.24
N ALA A 145 8.56 -3.45 1.06
CA ALA A 145 9.30 -2.64 2.04
C ALA A 145 10.80 -2.95 2.04
N GLU A 146 11.16 -4.24 2.01
CA GLU A 146 12.55 -4.70 1.90
C GLU A 146 13.21 -4.25 0.60
N SER A 147 12.52 -4.40 -0.54
CA SER A 147 13.08 -4.09 -1.86
C SER A 147 13.37 -2.60 -2.08
N VAL A 148 12.68 -1.72 -1.37
CA VAL A 148 12.82 -0.25 -1.49
C VAL A 148 13.61 0.35 -0.33
N GLY A 149 14.08 -0.46 0.62
CA GLY A 149 14.75 0.03 1.82
C GLY A 149 13.88 1.00 2.61
N ALA A 150 12.59 0.68 2.78
CA ALA A 150 11.68 1.45 3.62
C ALA A 150 12.26 1.58 5.04
N ALA A 151 11.73 2.48 5.86
CA ALA A 151 12.04 2.59 7.30
C ALA A 151 11.02 1.88 8.19
N CYS A 152 9.79 1.65 7.73
CA CYS A 152 8.81 0.89 8.48
C CYS A 152 7.66 0.46 7.57
N LEU A 153 7.07 -0.69 7.89
CA LEU A 153 5.77 -1.11 7.41
C LEU A 153 4.84 -1.34 8.59
N VAL A 154 3.69 -0.68 8.59
CA VAL A 154 2.63 -0.82 9.60
C VAL A 154 1.37 -1.33 8.95
N LEU A 155 0.70 -2.29 9.57
CA LEU A 155 -0.69 -2.61 9.29
C LEU A 155 -1.55 -1.63 10.09
N ASP A 156 -2.16 -0.68 9.39
CA ASP A 156 -3.08 0.31 9.95
C ASP A 156 -4.47 -0.30 10.10
N ARG A 157 -4.98 -0.31 11.34
CA ARG A 157 -6.32 -0.78 11.70
C ARG A 157 -7.21 0.38 12.13
N GLU A 158 -6.96 1.58 11.62
CA GLU A 158 -7.65 2.82 12.01
C GLU A 158 -7.53 3.10 13.52
N GLY A 159 -6.38 2.77 14.12
CA GLY A 159 -6.13 2.90 15.55
C GLY A 159 -6.65 1.74 16.42
N ASP A 160 -7.23 0.70 15.82
CA ASP A 160 -7.64 -0.55 16.52
C ASP A 160 -6.49 -1.56 16.59
N GLY A 161 -5.40 -1.17 17.27
CA GLY A 161 -4.26 -2.05 17.48
C GLY A 161 -3.36 -2.21 16.25
N ASP A 162 -2.92 -1.09 15.68
CA ASP A 162 -1.95 -1.06 14.57
C ASP A 162 -0.71 -1.90 14.88
N GLU A 163 -0.20 -2.59 13.87
CA GLU A 163 0.84 -3.61 14.03
C GLU A 163 2.04 -3.32 13.14
N ILE A 164 3.22 -3.21 13.75
CA ILE A 164 4.49 -3.10 13.02
C ILE A 164 4.79 -4.45 12.38
N CYS A 165 4.66 -4.51 11.05
CA CYS A 165 4.86 -5.73 10.27
C CYS A 165 6.31 -5.93 9.84
N TRP A 166 7.07 -4.84 9.69
CA TRP A 166 8.49 -4.89 9.35
C TRP A 166 9.23 -3.66 9.90
N PRO A 167 10.32 -3.87 10.67
CA PRO A 167 11.33 -2.87 10.91
C PRO A 167 12.61 -3.16 10.10
N PRO A 168 13.22 -2.15 9.47
CA PRO A 168 14.68 -2.10 9.31
C PRO A 168 15.24 -1.60 10.64
N GLY A 169 16.10 -2.37 11.29
CA GLY A 169 16.58 -2.04 12.63
C GLY A 169 17.12 -0.60 12.79
N GLY A 170 16.93 -0.02 13.98
CA GLY A 170 17.47 1.30 14.37
C GLY A 170 16.54 2.09 15.31
N ASP A 171 16.95 3.31 15.65
CA ASP A 171 16.23 4.29 16.52
C ASP A 171 14.83 4.68 15.99
N ASP A 172 14.47 4.27 14.77
CA ASP A 172 13.19 4.56 14.10
C ASP A 172 11.97 3.92 14.80
N LEU A 173 12.17 2.80 15.51
CA LEU A 173 11.13 2.20 16.34
C LEU A 173 10.74 3.10 17.54
N ALA A 174 11.69 3.85 18.11
CA ALA A 174 11.42 4.76 19.22
C ALA A 174 10.65 6.01 18.75
N ALA A 175 10.92 6.48 17.52
CA ALA A 175 10.21 7.59 16.91
C ALA A 175 8.74 7.24 16.59
N LEU A 176 8.47 6.02 16.09
CA LEU A 176 7.09 5.53 15.89
C LEU A 176 6.31 5.39 17.20
N ALA A 177 6.97 4.98 18.29
CA ALA A 177 6.34 4.87 19.60
C ALA A 177 5.98 6.25 20.22
N GLY A 178 6.71 7.31 19.86
CA GLY A 178 6.48 8.69 20.32
C GLY A 178 5.61 9.55 19.40
N HIS A 179 5.47 9.17 18.13
CA HIS A 179 4.62 9.81 17.12
C HIS A 179 3.60 8.79 16.60
N ARG A 180 2.75 8.25 17.48
CA ARG A 180 1.44 7.81 17.02
C ARG A 180 0.74 9.05 16.47
N PRO A 181 0.49 9.17 15.15
CA PRO A 181 -0.43 10.18 14.69
C PRO A 181 -1.75 9.81 15.38
N ALA A 182 -2.27 10.69 16.22
CA ALA A 182 -3.68 10.63 16.55
C ALA A 182 -4.39 10.57 15.19
N GLY A 183 -5.14 9.49 14.94
CA GLY A 183 -5.87 9.31 13.70
C GLY A 183 -6.47 10.63 13.31
N VAL A 184 -5.98 11.21 12.22
CA VAL A 184 -6.61 12.38 11.64
C VAL A 184 -7.89 11.81 11.07
N GLY A 185 -8.95 11.96 11.87
CA GLY A 185 -10.29 11.61 11.47
C GLY A 185 -10.54 12.15 10.07
N ARG A 186 -11.16 11.30 9.26
CA ARG A 186 -11.84 11.72 8.05
C ARG A 186 -12.75 12.92 8.32
#